data_AF-A0A183TT08-F1
#
_entry.id   AF-A0A183TT08-F1
#
_cell.length_a   1.000
_cell.length_b   1.000
_cell.length_c   1.000
_cell.angle_alpha   90.00
_cell.angle_beta   90.00
_cell.angle_gamma   90.00
#
_symmetry.space_group_name_H-M   'P 1'
#
loop_
_entity.id
_entity.type
_entity.pdbx_description
1 polymer ?
#
loop_
_entity_poly.entity_id
_entity_poly.type
_entity_poly.pdbx_seq_one_letter_code
_entity_poly.pdbx_strand_id
1 'polypeptide(L)'
;DINDIDDRSLSVTVTDLDEKKSERPVIGKTLKKAEEAKARKKMRLAKRLKKVRKRAENLPDDLTERETWSKIKTMYKNAGLLNKKRRPVHRIVNTKAGSRGQAPPPRGAKIKLVDRRMKSDLRGTMKNAKRGRAGGKRGKAAGRGKAAGRGRSRGSR
;
A
#
# COMPACT_ATOMS: atom_id res chain seq x y z
N ASP A 1 7.48 52.08 -22.12
CA ASP A 1 7.38 50.93 -23.04
C ASP A 1 8.33 49.82 -22.64
N ILE A 2 7.83 48.60 -22.80
CA ILE A 2 8.57 47.33 -22.95
C ILE A 2 9.31 46.90 -21.69
N ASN A 3 8.63 46.21 -20.76
CA ASN A 3 9.23 45.18 -19.90
C ASN A 3 8.12 44.30 -19.28
N ASP A 4 7.29 43.72 -20.14
CA ASP A 4 6.45 42.56 -19.81
C ASP A 4 7.03 41.35 -20.56
N ILE A 5 8.08 40.75 -20.01
CA ILE A 5 8.56 39.44 -20.44
C ILE A 5 7.79 38.41 -19.63
N ASP A 6 6.65 38.03 -20.18
CA ASP A 6 5.86 36.88 -19.81
C ASP A 6 6.68 35.58 -19.96
N ASP A 7 7.37 35.17 -18.89
CA ASP A 7 7.80 33.78 -18.69
C ASP A 7 6.56 32.90 -18.38
N ARG A 8 5.65 32.81 -19.37
CA ARG A 8 4.57 31.84 -19.36
C ARG A 8 5.17 30.46 -19.57
N SER A 9 5.43 29.79 -18.45
CA SER A 9 5.77 28.37 -18.38
C SER A 9 4.85 27.54 -19.29
N LEU A 10 5.37 27.12 -20.44
CA LEU A 10 4.68 26.26 -21.39
C LEU A 10 4.24 24.99 -20.65
N SER A 11 2.93 24.80 -20.52
CA SER A 11 2.35 23.57 -19.98
C SER A 11 2.63 22.44 -20.96
N VAL A 12 3.66 21.64 -20.67
CA VAL A 12 3.98 20.42 -21.42
C VAL A 12 2.76 19.50 -21.37
N THR A 13 2.13 19.30 -22.52
CA THR A 13 1.00 18.40 -22.65
C THR A 13 1.46 16.95 -22.59
N VAL A 14 0.61 16.05 -22.08
CA VAL A 14 0.94 14.63 -21.87
C VAL A 14 1.38 13.94 -23.17
N THR A 15 0.95 14.47 -24.31
CA THR A 15 1.36 14.06 -25.67
C THR A 15 2.86 14.21 -25.89
N ASP A 16 3.44 15.35 -25.52
CA ASP A 16 4.86 15.69 -25.78
C ASP A 16 5.82 14.83 -24.94
N LEU A 17 5.34 14.35 -23.78
CA LEU A 17 6.09 13.44 -22.89
C LEU A 17 6.10 11.99 -23.37
N ASP A 18 5.05 11.56 -24.08
CA ASP A 18 4.99 10.22 -24.65
C ASP A 18 5.82 10.14 -25.94
N GLU A 19 5.87 11.20 -26.75
CA GLU A 19 6.73 11.31 -27.94
C GLU A 19 8.23 11.26 -27.59
N LYS A 20 8.66 11.95 -26.54
CA LYS A 20 10.05 11.88 -26.02
C LYS A 20 10.44 10.52 -25.43
N LYS A 21 9.49 9.65 -25.09
CA LYS A 21 9.81 8.28 -24.61
C LYS A 21 10.06 7.30 -25.75
N SER A 22 9.43 7.50 -26.91
CA SER A 22 9.62 6.67 -28.11
C SER A 22 10.98 6.85 -28.77
N GLU A 23 11.60 8.03 -28.64
CA GLU A 23 12.90 8.35 -29.26
C GLU A 23 14.12 7.85 -28.48
N ARG A 24 13.92 7.12 -27.36
CA ARG A 24 15.06 6.51 -26.66
C ARG A 24 15.71 5.49 -27.59
N PRO A 25 16.99 5.65 -27.96
CA PRO A 25 17.61 4.78 -28.94
C PRO A 25 17.52 3.31 -28.50
N VAL A 26 17.11 2.45 -29.44
CA VAL A 26 16.96 0.99 -29.27
C VAL A 26 18.31 0.30 -28.98
N ILE A 27 19.42 1.06 -29.00
CA ILE A 27 20.83 0.66 -28.87
C ILE A 27 21.14 -0.11 -27.55
N GLY A 28 20.23 -0.15 -26.57
CA GLY A 28 20.47 -0.80 -25.27
C GLY A 28 19.98 -2.26 -25.10
N LYS A 29 19.11 -2.77 -25.97
CA LYS A 29 18.49 -4.11 -25.83
C LYS A 29 19.20 -5.14 -26.70
N THR A 30 20.50 -5.36 -26.51
CA THR A 30 21.19 -6.45 -27.19
C THR A 30 20.66 -7.81 -26.71
N LEU A 31 20.62 -8.81 -27.60
CA LEU A 31 20.15 -10.17 -27.28
C LEU A 31 20.82 -10.72 -26.02
N LYS A 32 22.14 -10.52 -25.90
CA LYS A 32 22.95 -10.85 -24.73
C LYS A 32 22.44 -10.22 -23.43
N LYS A 33 22.08 -8.92 -23.42
CA LYS A 33 21.53 -8.24 -22.24
C LYS A 33 20.12 -8.71 -21.89
N ALA A 34 19.31 -9.05 -22.88
CA ALA A 34 17.98 -9.60 -22.66
C ALA A 34 18.05 -11.01 -22.04
N GLU A 35 18.96 -11.86 -22.53
CA GLU A 35 19.25 -13.18 -21.99
C GLU A 35 19.82 -13.10 -20.58
N GLU A 36 20.80 -12.22 -20.35
CA GLU A 36 21.35 -12.01 -19.02
C GLU A 36 20.27 -11.53 -18.03
N ALA A 37 19.39 -10.61 -18.46
CA ALA A 37 18.28 -10.17 -17.63
C ALA A 37 17.30 -11.32 -17.32
N LYS A 38 17.03 -12.23 -18.27
CA LYS A 38 16.25 -13.44 -18.05
C LYS A 38 16.96 -14.39 -17.07
N ALA A 39 18.27 -14.62 -17.23
CA ALA A 39 19.07 -15.45 -16.35
C ALA A 39 19.11 -14.89 -14.91
N ARG A 40 19.32 -13.58 -14.74
CA ARG A 40 19.25 -12.89 -13.44
C ARG A 40 17.88 -13.03 -12.80
N LYS A 41 16.78 -12.92 -13.57
CA LYS A 41 15.41 -13.15 -13.05
C LYS A 41 15.22 -14.61 -12.59
N LYS A 42 15.65 -15.59 -13.40
CA LYS A 42 15.62 -17.02 -13.03
C LYS A 42 16.45 -17.30 -11.77
N MET A 43 17.66 -16.76 -11.68
CA MET A 43 18.53 -16.88 -10.51
C MET A 43 17.88 -16.30 -9.24
N ARG A 44 17.24 -15.13 -9.33
CA ARG A 44 16.54 -14.52 -8.18
C ARG A 44 15.38 -15.40 -7.69
N LEU A 45 14.62 -16.02 -8.61
CA LEU A 45 13.55 -16.95 -8.24
C LEU A 45 14.10 -18.24 -7.62
N ALA A 46 15.13 -18.83 -8.22
CA ALA A 46 15.79 -20.02 -7.67
C ALA A 46 16.38 -19.76 -6.28
N LYS A 47 17.01 -18.60 -6.04
CA LYS A 47 17.52 -18.20 -4.72
C LYS A 47 16.40 -18.09 -3.68
N ARG A 48 15.21 -17.57 -4.06
CA ARG A 48 14.05 -17.51 -3.15
C ARG A 48 13.50 -18.90 -2.84
N LEU A 49 13.38 -19.77 -3.84
CA LEU A 49 12.97 -21.17 -3.65
C LEU A 49 13.91 -21.92 -2.71
N LYS A 50 15.23 -21.82 -2.93
CA LYS A 50 16.25 -22.46 -2.07
C LYS A 50 16.14 -21.99 -0.62
N LYS A 51 15.95 -20.69 -0.39
CA LYS A 51 15.74 -20.14 0.96
C LYS A 51 14.47 -20.67 1.63
N VAL A 52 13.38 -20.84 0.87
CA VAL A 52 12.13 -21.40 1.40
C VAL A 52 12.29 -22.88 1.74
N ARG A 53 12.93 -23.67 0.85
CA ARG A 53 13.22 -25.09 1.10
C ARG A 53 14.05 -25.28 2.36
N LYS A 54 15.18 -24.57 2.47
CA LYS A 54 16.03 -24.61 3.68
C LYS A 54 15.28 -24.22 4.96
N ARG A 55 14.34 -23.28 4.88
CA ARG A 55 13.51 -22.89 6.04
C ARG A 55 12.42 -23.91 6.37
N ALA A 56 11.92 -24.63 5.38
CA ALA A 56 10.95 -25.70 5.56
C ALA A 56 11.60 -26.96 6.13
N GLU A 57 12.83 -27.27 5.71
CA GLU A 57 13.64 -28.37 6.27
C GLU A 57 14.03 -28.11 7.73
N ASN A 58 14.26 -26.85 8.11
CA ASN A 58 14.56 -26.47 9.49
C ASN A 58 13.31 -26.33 10.39
N LEU A 59 12.14 -26.79 9.97
CA LEU A 59 10.95 -26.76 10.82
C LEU A 59 11.02 -27.91 11.83
N PRO A 60 10.67 -27.71 13.10
CA PRO A 60 10.62 -28.80 14.07
C PRO A 60 9.55 -29.84 13.69
N ASP A 61 9.89 -31.12 13.85
CA ASP A 61 9.03 -32.26 13.53
C ASP A 61 7.91 -32.48 14.57
N ASP A 62 7.96 -31.80 15.72
CA ASP A 62 6.97 -31.90 16.81
C ASP A 62 5.60 -31.26 16.49
N LEU A 63 5.42 -30.77 15.26
CA LEU A 63 4.21 -30.07 14.83
C LEU A 63 3.25 -31.02 14.13
N THR A 64 1.96 -30.85 14.41
CA THR A 64 0.92 -31.55 13.63
C THR A 64 1.04 -31.21 12.14
N GLU A 65 0.76 -32.18 11.28
CA GLU A 65 0.90 -32.03 9.82
C GLU A 65 0.17 -30.78 9.30
N ARG A 66 -1.03 -30.51 9.84
CA ARG A 66 -1.85 -29.35 9.47
C ARG A 66 -1.14 -28.02 9.75
N GLU A 67 -0.43 -27.92 10.88
CA GLU A 67 0.31 -26.72 11.24
C GLU A 67 1.59 -26.58 10.43
N THR A 68 2.28 -27.68 10.16
CA THR A 68 3.44 -27.74 9.27
C THR A 68 3.07 -27.25 7.87
N TRP A 69 1.97 -27.74 7.29
CA TRP A 69 1.45 -27.27 6.01
C TRP A 69 1.09 -25.78 6.02
N SER A 70 0.46 -25.31 7.09
CA SER A 70 0.13 -23.88 7.25
C SER A 70 1.40 -23.02 7.29
N LYS A 71 2.41 -23.44 8.05
CA LYS A 71 3.71 -22.75 8.16
C LYS A 71 4.43 -22.73 6.81
N ILE A 72 4.55 -23.87 6.13
CA ILE A 72 5.12 -23.96 4.78
C ILE A 72 4.40 -23.00 3.83
N LYS A 73 3.07 -23.01 3.81
CA LYS A 73 2.26 -22.10 2.98
C LYS A 73 2.55 -20.62 3.28
N THR A 74 2.72 -20.25 4.54
CA THR A 74 3.11 -18.86 4.90
C THR A 74 4.53 -18.51 4.45
N MET A 75 5.49 -19.43 4.51
CA MET A 75 6.85 -19.20 4.00
C MET A 75 6.85 -18.91 2.49
N TYR A 76 6.09 -19.68 1.71
CA TYR A 76 5.92 -19.43 0.27
C TYR A 76 5.24 -18.09 -0.04
N LYS A 77 4.26 -17.67 0.79
CA LYS A 77 3.63 -16.34 0.68
C LYS A 77 4.60 -15.20 1.01
N ASN A 78 5.38 -15.33 2.08
CA ASN A 78 6.35 -14.32 2.50
C ASN A 78 7.49 -14.16 1.49
N ALA A 79 7.89 -15.23 0.82
CA ALA A 79 8.86 -15.19 -0.27
C ALA A 79 8.31 -14.54 -1.56
N GLY A 80 7.02 -14.20 -1.59
CA GLY A 80 6.36 -13.59 -2.74
C GLY A 80 6.18 -14.53 -3.92
N LEU A 81 6.31 -15.84 -3.72
CA LEU A 81 6.12 -16.87 -4.74
C LEU A 81 4.63 -17.14 -4.98
N LEU A 82 3.82 -17.06 -3.93
CA LEU A 82 2.37 -17.29 -4.02
C LEU A 82 1.56 -16.00 -4.21
N ASN A 83 2.19 -14.84 -4.14
CA ASN A 83 1.50 -13.55 -4.24
C ASN A 83 1.35 -13.14 -5.71
N LYS A 84 0.12 -13.12 -6.22
CA LYS A 84 -0.20 -12.43 -7.48
C LYS A 84 0.14 -10.94 -7.32
N LYS A 85 0.77 -10.32 -8.34
CA LYS A 85 1.02 -8.86 -8.35
C LYS A 85 -0.31 -8.11 -8.39
N ARG A 86 -0.90 -7.83 -7.22
CA ARG A 86 -2.13 -7.04 -7.11
C ARG A 86 -1.75 -5.57 -7.25
N ARG A 87 -2.39 -4.88 -8.19
CA ARG A 87 -2.28 -3.41 -8.28
C ARG A 87 -2.75 -2.81 -6.93
N PRO A 88 -1.99 -1.88 -6.33
CA PRO A 88 -2.43 -1.23 -5.09
C PRO A 88 -3.74 -0.49 -5.37
N VAL A 89 -4.63 -0.48 -4.37
CA VAL A 89 -5.90 0.24 -4.45
C VAL A 89 -5.68 1.64 -3.92
N HIS A 90 -5.83 2.65 -4.77
CA HIS A 90 -5.69 4.05 -4.42
C HIS A 90 -7.02 4.58 -3.88
N ARG A 91 -6.98 5.24 -2.72
CA ARG A 91 -8.18 5.80 -2.07
C ARG A 91 -8.20 7.31 -2.26
N ILE A 92 -9.16 7.81 -3.02
CA ILE A 92 -9.33 9.25 -3.27
C ILE A 92 -10.52 9.74 -2.45
N VAL A 93 -10.40 10.91 -1.82
CA VAL A 93 -11.52 11.52 -1.09
C VAL A 93 -12.33 12.43 -2.01
N ASN A 94 -13.64 12.18 -2.15
CA ASN A 94 -14.53 12.96 -3.03
C ASN A 94 -14.89 14.33 -2.44
N THR A 95 -13.89 15.19 -2.24
CA THR A 95 -14.10 16.57 -1.77
C THR A 95 -13.10 17.48 -2.45
N LYS A 96 -13.48 18.73 -2.74
CA LYS A 96 -12.63 19.74 -3.39
C LYS A 96 -11.30 19.97 -2.65
N ALA A 97 -11.28 19.77 -1.32
CA ALA A 97 -10.07 19.86 -0.50
C ALA A 97 -9.34 18.51 -0.32
N GLY A 98 -10.06 17.39 -0.32
CA GLY A 98 -9.48 16.06 -0.09
C GLY A 98 -8.76 15.46 -1.29
N SER A 99 -9.03 15.96 -2.50
CA SER A 99 -8.24 15.65 -3.71
C SER A 99 -7.06 16.60 -3.90
N ARG A 100 -7.07 17.79 -3.29
CA ARG A 100 -5.98 18.77 -3.36
C ARG A 100 -4.77 18.24 -2.59
N GLY A 101 -3.66 18.04 -3.30
CA GLY A 101 -2.40 17.55 -2.73
C GLY A 101 -2.18 16.04 -2.81
N GLN A 102 -3.13 15.26 -3.34
CA GLN A 102 -2.85 13.87 -3.70
C GLN A 102 -2.48 13.77 -5.18
N ALA A 103 -1.33 13.16 -5.47
CA ALA A 103 -0.96 12.82 -6.84
C ALA A 103 -2.05 11.92 -7.46
N PRO A 104 -2.46 12.16 -8.72
CA PRO A 104 -3.43 11.31 -9.38
C PRO A 104 -2.89 9.88 -9.46
N PRO A 105 -3.74 8.87 -9.25
CA PRO A 105 -3.31 7.48 -9.34
C PRO A 105 -2.88 7.16 -10.78
N PRO A 106 -1.92 6.24 -10.97
CA PRO A 106 -1.45 5.88 -12.31
C PRO A 106 -2.57 5.29 -13.16
N ARG A 107 -2.50 5.50 -14.48
CA ARG A 107 -3.50 5.00 -15.44
C ARG A 107 -3.69 3.48 -15.28
N GLY A 108 -4.95 3.05 -15.09
CA GLY A 108 -5.31 1.64 -14.86
C GLY A 108 -5.13 1.14 -13.41
N ALA A 109 -4.84 2.03 -12.44
CA ALA A 109 -4.89 1.69 -11.03
C ALA A 109 -6.33 1.38 -10.58
N LYS A 110 -6.47 0.55 -9.54
CA LYS A 110 -7.78 0.34 -8.91
C LYS A 110 -8.05 1.52 -7.98
N ILE A 111 -9.07 2.31 -8.27
CA ILE A 111 -9.41 3.50 -7.48
C ILE A 111 -10.64 3.20 -6.64
N LYS A 112 -10.58 3.50 -5.34
CA LYS A 112 -11.73 3.58 -4.45
C LYS A 112 -11.98 5.05 -4.15
N LEU A 113 -13.03 5.61 -4.74
CA LEU A 113 -13.52 6.93 -4.38
C LEU A 113 -14.27 6.82 -3.05
N VAL A 114 -14.01 7.73 -2.12
CA VAL A 114 -14.51 7.67 -0.75
C VAL A 114 -14.92 9.05 -0.28
N ASP A 115 -16.07 9.18 0.37
CA ASP A 115 -16.48 10.44 0.98
C ASP A 115 -15.84 10.69 2.36
N ARG A 116 -15.97 11.92 2.89
CA ARG A 116 -15.40 12.30 4.19
C ARG A 116 -15.89 11.42 5.35
N ARG A 117 -17.17 11.04 5.35
CA ARG A 117 -17.76 10.16 6.39
C ARG A 117 -17.17 8.76 6.30
N MET A 118 -17.19 8.16 5.12
CA MET A 118 -16.60 6.84 4.88
C MET A 118 -15.08 6.80 5.14
N LYS A 119 -14.35 7.91 4.95
CA LYS A 119 -12.96 8.07 5.41
C LYS A 119 -12.83 7.93 6.92
N SER A 120 -13.67 8.64 7.65
CA SER A 120 -13.67 8.67 9.10
C SER A 120 -14.05 7.31 9.68
N ASP A 121 -15.09 6.68 9.14
CA ASP A 121 -15.57 5.36 9.58
C ASP A 121 -14.50 4.29 9.35
N LEU A 122 -13.92 4.22 8.14
CA LEU A 122 -12.84 3.27 7.85
C LEU A 122 -11.57 3.54 8.68
N ARG A 123 -11.28 4.80 9.03
CA ARG A 123 -10.18 5.11 9.95
C ARG A 123 -10.49 4.63 11.37
N GLY A 124 -11.73 4.78 11.82
CA GLY A 124 -12.21 4.30 13.10
C GLY A 124 -12.12 2.77 13.21
N THR A 125 -12.67 2.05 12.24
CA THR A 125 -12.62 0.58 12.20
C THR A 125 -11.18 0.06 12.16
N MET A 126 -10.29 0.66 11.36
CA MET A 126 -8.88 0.28 11.31
C MET A 126 -8.16 0.52 12.64
N LYS A 127 -8.40 1.66 13.31
CA LYS A 127 -7.85 1.93 14.65
C LYS A 127 -8.36 0.93 15.68
N ASN A 128 -9.66 0.63 15.66
CA ASN A 128 -10.26 -0.34 16.57
C ASN A 128 -9.77 -1.75 16.31
N ALA A 129 -9.57 -2.16 15.05
CA ALA A 129 -8.97 -3.45 14.70
C ALA A 129 -7.51 -3.55 15.17
N LYS A 130 -6.72 -2.48 15.01
CA LYS A 130 -5.33 -2.43 15.52
C LYS A 130 -5.31 -2.50 17.06
N ARG A 131 -6.21 -1.78 17.74
CA ARG A 131 -6.33 -1.78 19.20
C ARG A 131 -6.88 -3.11 19.73
N GLY A 132 -7.86 -3.71 19.09
CA GLY A 132 -8.40 -5.03 19.45
C GLY A 132 -7.36 -6.15 19.30
N ARG A 133 -6.43 -6.02 18.33
CA ARG A 133 -5.27 -6.92 18.22
C ARG A 133 -4.19 -6.68 19.27
N ALA A 134 -4.08 -5.47 19.81
CA ALA A 134 -3.10 -5.13 20.86
C ALA A 134 -3.65 -5.22 22.29
N GLY A 135 -4.97 -5.23 22.47
CA GLY A 135 -5.65 -5.08 23.77
C GLY A 135 -6.63 -6.20 24.11
N GLY A 136 -6.62 -7.32 23.38
CA GLY A 136 -7.57 -8.43 23.55
C GLY A 136 -7.56 -9.16 24.90
N LYS A 137 -6.85 -8.68 25.92
CA LYS A 137 -6.90 -9.24 27.29
C LYS A 137 -7.09 -8.22 28.41
N ARG A 138 -7.35 -6.94 28.16
CA ARG A 138 -7.59 -5.97 29.26
C ARG A 138 -8.75 -5.02 28.94
N GLY A 139 -9.86 -5.21 29.65
CA GLY A 139 -10.87 -4.17 29.82
C GLY A 139 -12.22 -4.38 29.13
N LYS A 140 -12.88 -5.52 29.36
CA LYS A 140 -14.36 -5.57 29.43
C LYS A 140 -14.79 -5.98 30.84
N ALA A 141 -14.39 -5.17 31.80
CA ALA A 141 -15.00 -5.10 33.13
C ALA A 141 -14.93 -3.63 33.56
N ALA A 142 -16.03 -3.09 34.07
CA ALA A 142 -16.28 -1.71 34.47
C ALA A 142 -16.37 -0.68 33.31
N GLY A 143 -17.46 0.07 33.09
CA GLY A 143 -18.68 0.17 33.86
C GLY A 143 -19.81 0.72 32.99
N ARG A 144 -20.97 0.07 33.11
CA ARG A 144 -22.25 0.77 33.08
C ARG A 144 -22.29 1.58 34.38
N GLY A 145 -22.27 2.89 34.29
CA GLY A 145 -22.30 3.76 35.47
C GLY A 145 -22.59 5.20 35.07
N LYS A 146 -23.69 5.72 35.59
CA LYS A 146 -24.28 7.03 35.31
C LYS A 146 -23.30 8.18 35.63
N ALA A 147 -23.34 9.25 34.83
CA ALA A 147 -23.04 10.60 35.30
C ALA A 147 -23.73 11.63 34.38
N ALA A 148 -25.04 11.79 34.58
CA ALA A 148 -25.67 13.08 34.36
C ALA A 148 -25.22 13.99 35.51
N GLY A 149 -24.30 14.92 35.25
CA GLY A 149 -23.99 16.07 36.09
C GLY A 149 -23.92 17.29 35.17
N ARG A 150 -24.97 18.12 35.11
CA ARG A 150 -25.20 19.28 35.99
C ARG A 150 -23.95 20.15 36.16
N GLY A 151 -24.07 21.40 35.68
CA GLY A 151 -23.31 22.54 36.21
C GLY A 151 -22.00 22.88 35.49
N ARG A 152 -22.07 23.51 34.32
CA ARG A 152 -21.07 24.53 33.98
C ARG A 152 -21.73 25.87 34.24
N SER A 153 -21.47 26.40 35.44
CA SER A 153 -21.74 27.79 35.77
C SER A 153 -21.11 28.66 34.70
N ARG A 154 -21.97 29.47 34.10
CA ARG A 154 -21.59 30.58 33.24
C ARG A 154 -21.16 31.66 34.22
N GLY A 155 -19.87 31.96 34.28
CA GLY A 155 -19.41 33.12 35.03
C GLY A 155 -20.04 34.37 34.40
N SER A 156 -20.84 35.07 35.17
CA SER A 156 -21.16 36.47 34.92
C SER A 156 -20.46 37.33 35.96
N ARG A 157 -20.22 38.58 35.56
CA ARG A 157 -20.16 39.74 36.45
C ARG A 157 -21.23 39.69 37.53
#